data_AF-A0A6P6S0C6-F1
#
_entry.id   AF-A0A6P6S0C6-F1
#
_cell.length_a   1.000
_cell.length_b   1.000
_cell.length_c   1.000
_cell.angle_alpha   90.00
_cell.angle_beta   90.00
_cell.angle_gamma   90.00
#
_symmetry.space_group_name_H-M   'P 1'
#
loop_
_entity.id
_entity.type
_entity.pdbx_description
1 polymer ?
#
loop_
_entity_poly.entity_id
_entity_poly.type
_entity_poly.pdbx_seq_one_letter_code
_entity_poly.pdbx_strand_id
1 'polypeptide(L)'
;MDLSREGVFLGFDFPLSLNGKWNSWRRRKYNTRSHDSHYLAAQSAKGVNYYPRQHVFAVQWQEDSVHRVRWFRAAYGIRRALRAAQAFRRTLEALGRVDGEQSERQLRQKAAANRRELRLRKKLFAKISSGQF
;
A
#
# COMPACT_ATOMS: atom_id res chain seq x y z
N MET A 1 5.97 15.96 17.39
CA MET A 1 5.77 15.12 16.19
C MET A 1 7.07 14.38 15.91
N ASP A 2 7.05 13.04 15.83
CA ASP A 2 8.24 12.20 15.59
C ASP A 2 8.59 12.15 14.09
N LEU A 3 9.37 13.12 13.62
CA LEU A 3 9.80 13.25 12.22
C LEU A 3 10.63 12.04 11.72
N SER A 4 11.32 11.34 12.63
CA SER A 4 12.13 10.14 12.33
C SER A 4 11.31 8.94 11.87
N ARG A 5 10.06 8.81 12.33
CA ARG A 5 9.16 7.71 11.92
C ARG A 5 8.65 7.87 10.49
N GLU A 6 8.66 9.10 9.98
CA GLU A 6 8.11 9.48 8.68
C GLU A 6 9.08 9.27 7.51
N GLY A 7 10.34 8.93 7.79
CA GLY A 7 11.36 8.69 6.77
C GLY A 7 11.78 9.98 6.04
N VAL A 8 11.71 11.11 6.73
CA VAL A 8 12.32 12.37 6.28
C VAL A 8 13.83 12.24 6.47
N PHE A 9 14.62 12.64 5.46
CA PHE A 9 16.07 12.74 5.62
C PHE A 9 16.37 13.99 6.44
N LEU A 10 16.88 13.81 7.66
CA LEU A 10 17.07 14.89 8.64
C LEU A 10 18.51 15.44 8.65
N GLY A 11 19.33 15.08 7.66
CA GLY A 11 20.75 15.42 7.60
C GLY A 11 21.64 14.38 8.30
N PHE A 12 22.96 14.51 8.11
CA PHE A 12 23.95 13.60 8.70
C PHE A 12 24.03 13.75 10.23
N ASP A 13 23.71 14.93 10.74
CA ASP A 13 23.93 15.34 12.12
C ASP A 13 22.67 15.28 13.01
N PHE A 14 21.59 14.66 12.53
CA PHE A 14 20.34 14.55 13.26
C PHE A 14 20.12 13.15 13.86
N PRO A 15 19.75 13.02 15.14
CA PRO A 15 19.59 14.08 16.14
C PRO A 15 20.97 14.51 16.67
N LEU A 16 21.15 15.82 16.88
CA LEU A 16 22.35 16.44 17.45
C LEU A 16 22.95 15.56 18.56
N SER A 17 24.17 15.08 18.33
CA SER A 17 24.86 14.17 19.22
C SER A 17 25.16 14.84 20.55
N LEU A 18 24.48 14.41 21.62
CA LEU A 18 24.88 14.66 23.00
C LEU A 18 25.20 13.34 23.74
N ASN A 19 25.80 12.33 23.07
CA ASN A 19 26.30 11.17 23.80
C ASN A 19 27.44 10.44 23.08
N GLY A 20 28.61 10.46 23.72
CA GLY A 20 29.86 9.80 23.32
C GLY A 20 29.82 8.27 23.40
N LYS A 21 28.93 7.63 22.64
CA LYS A 21 28.95 6.19 22.38
C LYS A 21 28.84 5.94 20.88
N TRP A 22 29.96 6.21 20.19
CA TRP A 22 30.11 6.34 18.75
C TRP A 22 29.77 5.08 17.91
N ASN A 23 29.57 3.90 18.51
CA ASN A 23 29.49 2.65 17.73
C ASN A 23 28.19 1.83 17.84
N SER A 24 27.16 2.29 18.55
CA SER A 24 25.88 1.54 18.66
C SER A 24 24.81 1.95 17.64
N TRP A 25 25.00 3.05 16.90
CA TRP A 25 23.99 3.61 16.00
C TRP A 25 24.03 3.08 14.56
N ARG A 26 25.15 2.50 14.11
CA ARG A 26 25.27 1.92 12.75
C ARG A 26 24.33 0.73 12.51
N ARG A 27 23.78 0.11 13.56
CA ARG A 27 22.86 -1.05 13.47
C ARG A 27 21.43 -0.77 13.96
N ARG A 28 21.08 0.46 14.34
CA ARG A 28 19.68 0.75 14.65
C ARG A 28 18.87 0.73 13.35
N LYS A 29 17.76 -0.01 13.37
CA LYS A 29 16.73 -0.25 12.34
C LYS A 29 16.20 0.99 11.58
N TYR A 30 16.70 2.18 11.91
CA TYR A 30 16.24 3.49 11.48
C TYR A 30 17.28 4.25 10.63
N ASN A 31 18.52 3.77 10.56
CA ASN A 31 19.53 4.22 9.59
C ASN A 31 19.53 3.31 8.34
N THR A 32 18.35 2.88 7.88
CA THR A 32 18.28 2.25 6.55
C THR A 32 18.60 3.34 5.55
N ARG A 33 19.70 3.16 4.82
CA ARG A 33 20.01 3.95 3.63
C ARG A 33 18.71 4.07 2.84
N SER A 34 18.25 5.30 2.64
CA SER A 34 17.00 5.73 2.01
C SER A 34 16.90 5.33 0.52
N HIS A 35 17.64 4.31 0.09
CA HIS A 35 17.88 3.91 -1.28
C HIS A 35 17.24 2.58 -1.68
N ASP A 36 16.55 1.87 -0.77
CA ASP A 36 15.77 0.69 -1.17
C ASP A 36 14.45 1.11 -1.83
N SER A 37 14.58 1.66 -3.04
CA SER A 37 13.50 1.90 -4.00
C SER A 37 12.67 0.62 -4.23
N HIS A 38 13.30 -0.54 -4.15
CA HIS A 38 12.67 -1.86 -4.22
C HIS A 38 11.70 -2.13 -3.06
N TYR A 39 12.01 -1.72 -1.83
CA TYR A 39 11.11 -1.89 -0.68
C TYR A 39 9.87 -0.99 -0.80
N LEU A 40 10.05 0.21 -1.35
CA LEU A 40 8.97 1.18 -1.56
C LEU A 40 8.02 0.74 -2.67
N ALA A 41 8.54 0.14 -3.75
CA ALA A 41 7.73 -0.46 -4.81
C ALA A 41 6.95 -1.69 -4.29
N ALA A 42 7.58 -2.53 -3.47
CA ALA A 42 6.93 -3.72 -2.89
C ALA A 42 5.82 -3.39 -1.86
N GLN A 43 5.90 -2.24 -1.18
CA GLN A 43 4.85 -1.75 -0.29
C GLN A 43 3.74 -0.95 -1.00
N SER A 44 3.92 -0.66 -2.29
CA SER A 44 2.97 0.14 -3.05
C SER A 44 1.73 -0.69 -3.38
N ALA A 45 0.55 -0.15 -3.09
CA ALA A 45 -0.71 -0.81 -3.43
C ALA A 45 -0.89 -0.85 -4.96
N LYS A 46 -1.59 -1.86 -5.49
CA LYS A 46 -1.89 -1.97 -6.92
C LYS A 46 -2.51 -0.65 -7.45
N GLY A 47 -1.89 -0.06 -8.48
CA GLY A 47 -2.27 1.24 -9.06
C GLY A 47 -1.57 2.45 -8.46
N VAL A 48 -0.64 2.27 -7.52
CA VAL A 48 0.27 3.31 -7.03
C VAL A 48 1.69 2.99 -7.52
N ASN A 49 2.27 3.85 -8.35
CA ASN A 49 3.59 3.66 -8.92
C ASN A 49 4.58 4.65 -8.30
N TYR A 50 5.76 4.19 -7.89
CA TYR A 50 6.82 5.06 -7.40
C TYR A 50 7.83 5.37 -8.51
N TYR A 51 8.12 6.65 -8.71
CA TYR A 51 9.10 7.15 -9.69
C TYR A 51 10.35 7.65 -8.94
N PRO A 52 11.44 6.87 -8.90
CA PRO A 52 12.60 7.19 -8.08
C PRO A 52 13.32 8.47 -8.52
N ARG A 53 13.42 8.71 -9.83
CA ARG A 53 14.13 9.88 -10.40
C ARG A 53 13.50 11.19 -9.96
N GLN A 54 12.17 11.25 -9.97
CA GLN A 54 11.41 12.44 -9.60
C GLN A 54 11.05 12.48 -8.11
N HIS A 55 11.23 11.36 -7.39
CA HIS A 55 10.86 11.21 -5.99
C HIS A 55 9.35 11.45 -5.76
N VAL A 56 8.52 10.82 -6.60
CA VAL A 56 7.05 11.01 -6.63
C VAL A 56 6.32 9.67 -6.70
N PHE A 57 5.18 9.57 -6.02
CA PHE A 57 4.20 8.50 -6.25
C PHE A 57 3.12 8.97 -7.21
N ALA A 58 2.81 8.20 -8.25
CA ALA A 58 1.67 8.46 -9.12
C ALA A 58 0.55 7.46 -8.84
N VAL A 59 -0.68 7.98 -8.74
CA VAL A 59 -1.90 7.17 -8.74
C VAL A 59 -2.57 7.40 -10.08
N GLN A 60 -2.79 6.32 -10.82
CA GLN A 60 -3.44 6.34 -12.13
C GLN A 60 -4.83 5.73 -11.99
N TRP A 61 -5.84 6.34 -12.62
CA TRP A 61 -7.20 5.81 -12.70
C TRP A 61 -7.88 6.26 -14.00
N GLN A 62 -9.05 5.69 -14.26
CA GLN A 62 -9.88 6.04 -15.40
C GLN A 62 -11.20 6.60 -14.86
N GLU A 63 -11.64 7.73 -15.42
CA GLU A 63 -12.87 8.42 -15.05
C GLU A 63 -13.53 8.90 -16.35
N ASP A 64 -14.75 8.44 -16.63
CA ASP A 64 -15.50 8.76 -17.85
C ASP A 64 -14.70 8.47 -19.13
N SER A 65 -14.04 7.32 -19.21
CA SER A 65 -13.12 6.93 -20.30
C SER A 65 -11.86 7.77 -20.48
N VAL A 66 -11.62 8.74 -19.59
CA VAL A 66 -10.41 9.56 -19.59
C VAL A 66 -9.42 9.03 -18.58
N HIS A 67 -8.18 8.81 -19.01
CA HIS A 67 -7.08 8.46 -18.11
C HIS A 67 -6.67 9.67 -17.28
N ARG A 68 -6.61 9.49 -15.95
CA ARG A 68 -6.23 10.51 -14.98
C ARG A 68 -5.04 10.06 -14.16
N VAL A 69 -4.18 11.01 -13.83
CA VAL A 69 -2.99 10.77 -13.01
C VAL A 69 -2.88 11.83 -11.94
N ARG A 70 -2.62 11.41 -10.70
CA ARG A 70 -2.32 12.31 -9.57
C ARG A 70 -0.97 11.99 -8.99
N TRP A 71 -0.16 13.04 -8.84
CA TRP A 71 1.21 12.98 -8.35
C TRP A 71 1.28 13.36 -6.86
N PHE A 72 2.01 12.58 -6.08
CA PHE A 72 2.28 12.80 -4.65
C PHE A 72 3.79 12.92 -4.44
N ARG A 73 4.28 14.16 -4.33
CA ARG A 73 5.71 14.43 -4.11
C ARG A 73 6.14 13.96 -2.72
N ALA A 74 7.25 13.25 -2.64
CA ALA A 74 7.85 12.79 -1.38
C ALA A 74 8.80 13.83 -0.75
N ALA A 75 8.52 15.13 -0.94
CA ALA A 75 9.35 16.22 -0.39
C ALA A 75 9.39 16.23 1.15
N TYR A 76 8.27 15.89 1.78
CA TYR A 76 8.11 15.87 3.25
C TYR A 76 8.15 14.45 3.83
N GLY A 77 8.84 13.51 3.17
CA GLY A 77 8.99 12.13 3.61
C GLY A 77 8.27 11.12 2.72
N ILE A 78 9.00 10.08 2.33
CA ILE A 78 8.54 9.04 1.40
C ILE A 78 7.35 8.27 1.97
N ARG A 79 7.39 7.90 3.25
CA ARG A 79 6.29 7.14 3.89
C ARG A 79 5.02 7.97 4.01
N ARG A 80 5.15 9.29 4.15
CA ARG A 80 4.00 10.20 4.19
C ARG A 80 3.34 10.27 2.81
N ALA A 81 4.13 10.44 1.76
CA ALA A 81 3.63 10.46 0.39
C ALA A 81 3.00 9.11 -0.01
N LEU A 82 3.61 7.98 0.36
CA LEU A 82 3.06 6.64 0.14
C LEU A 82 1.70 6.47 0.82
N ARG A 83 1.59 6.84 2.12
CA ARG A 83 0.33 6.76 2.85
C ARG A 83 -0.76 7.64 2.23
N ALA A 84 -0.41 8.84 1.78
CA ALA A 84 -1.34 9.75 1.10
C ALA A 84 -1.82 9.18 -0.24
N ALA A 85 -0.91 8.63 -1.05
CA ALA A 85 -1.25 7.99 -2.32
C ALA A 85 -2.15 6.76 -2.11
N GLN A 86 -1.84 5.91 -1.12
CA GLN A 86 -2.68 4.76 -0.76
C GLN A 86 -4.05 5.18 -0.23
N ALA A 87 -4.13 6.24 0.59
CA ALA A 87 -5.40 6.77 1.06
C ALA A 87 -6.25 7.29 -0.10
N PHE A 88 -5.64 8.03 -1.04
CA PHE A 88 -6.33 8.51 -2.24
C PHE A 88 -6.81 7.35 -3.13
N ARG A 89 -6.00 6.30 -3.28
CA ARG A 89 -6.41 5.08 -3.99
C ARG A 89 -7.66 4.46 -3.35
N ARG A 90 -7.70 4.33 -2.02
CA ARG A 90 -8.87 3.80 -1.30
C ARG A 90 -10.11 4.66 -1.48
N THR A 91 -9.96 5.99 -1.53
CA THR A 91 -11.09 6.89 -1.81
C THR A 91 -11.63 6.70 -3.22
N LEU A 92 -10.76 6.52 -4.22
CA LEU A 92 -11.19 6.23 -5.59
C LEU A 92 -11.95 4.90 -5.68
N GLU A 93 -11.45 3.85 -5.01
CA GLU A 93 -12.13 2.56 -4.91
C GLU A 93 -13.51 2.67 -4.25
N ALA A 94 -13.62 3.47 -3.18
CA ALA A 94 -14.89 3.68 -2.48
C ALA A 94 -15.90 4.45 -3.33
N LEU A 95 -15.44 5.37 -4.18
CA LEU A 95 -16.28 6.14 -5.10
C LEU A 95 -16.65 5.37 -6.38
N GLY A 96 -16.11 4.17 -6.58
CA GLY A 96 -16.32 3.39 -7.81
C GLY A 96 -15.62 3.97 -9.04
N ARG A 97 -14.77 5.00 -8.89
CA ARG A 97 -14.03 5.70 -9.98
C ARG A 97 -12.78 4.95 -10.43
N VAL A 98 -12.87 3.63 -10.40
CA VAL A 98 -11.81 2.70 -10.76
C VAL A 98 -12.43 1.81 -11.80
N ASP A 99 -12.64 2.38 -12.98
CA ASP A 99 -13.34 1.70 -14.05
C ASP A 99 -12.62 0.40 -14.42
N GLY A 100 -13.37 -0.69 -14.48
CA GLY A 100 -12.97 -1.96 -15.11
C GLY A 100 -12.11 -2.93 -14.30
N GLU A 101 -11.33 -2.48 -13.32
CA GLU A 101 -10.50 -3.39 -12.51
C GLU A 101 -11.09 -3.63 -11.11
N GLN A 102 -11.49 -4.87 -10.81
CA GLN A 102 -11.80 -5.25 -9.44
C GLN A 102 -10.55 -5.03 -8.55
N SER A 103 -10.69 -4.22 -7.50
CA SER A 103 -9.61 -4.06 -6.52
C SER A 103 -9.23 -5.40 -5.90
N GLU A 104 -7.99 -5.57 -5.44
CA GLU A 104 -7.59 -6.81 -4.75
C GLU A 104 -8.51 -7.15 -3.58
N ARG A 105 -9.04 -6.13 -2.89
CA ARG A 105 -9.99 -6.32 -1.79
C ARG A 105 -11.30 -6.91 -2.30
N GLN A 106 -11.84 -6.37 -3.39
CA GLN A 106 -13.04 -6.92 -4.04
C GLN A 106 -12.80 -8.34 -4.56
N LEU A 107 -11.64 -8.62 -5.17
CA LEU A 107 -11.25 -9.96 -5.61
C LEU A 107 -11.17 -10.94 -4.43
N ARG A 108 -10.57 -10.53 -3.30
CA ARG A 108 -10.50 -11.33 -2.07
C ARG A 108 -11.89 -11.57 -1.48
N GLN A 109 -12.76 -10.56 -1.47
CA GLN A 109 -14.15 -10.69 -1.01
C GLN A 109 -14.94 -11.65 -1.90
N LYS A 110 -14.83 -11.52 -3.22
CA LYS A 110 -15.46 -12.42 -4.20
C LYS A 110 -14.94 -13.85 -4.03
N ALA A 111 -13.64 -14.05 -3.87
CA ALA A 111 -13.05 -15.35 -3.62
C ALA A 111 -13.55 -15.97 -2.30
N ALA A 112 -13.68 -15.17 -1.23
CA ALA A 112 -14.22 -15.62 0.04
C ALA A 112 -15.72 -15.99 -0.08
N ALA A 113 -16.50 -15.21 -0.81
CA ALA A 113 -17.91 -15.50 -1.09
C ALA A 113 -18.07 -16.82 -1.86
N ASN A 114 -17.31 -17.00 -2.95
CA ASN A 114 -17.31 -18.24 -3.73
C ASN A 114 -16.93 -19.47 -2.88
N ARG A 115 -15.94 -19.34 -1.98
CA ARG A 115 -15.57 -20.43 -1.06
C ARG A 115 -16.71 -20.80 -0.11
N ARG A 116 -17.46 -19.81 0.39
CA ARG A 116 -18.63 -20.05 1.25
C ARG A 116 -19.74 -20.74 0.48
N GLU A 117 -20.02 -20.28 -0.74
CA GLU A 117 -21.03 -20.87 -1.61
C GLU A 117 -20.71 -22.34 -1.95
N LEU A 118 -19.47 -22.64 -2.33
CA LEU A 118 -19.04 -24.02 -2.59
C LEU A 118 -19.21 -24.93 -1.37
N ARG A 119 -18.93 -24.43 -0.16
CA ARG A 119 -19.17 -25.19 1.08
C ARG A 119 -20.66 -25.45 1.30
N LEU A 120 -21.52 -24.47 1.02
CA LEU A 120 -22.97 -24.66 1.12
C LEU A 120 -23.48 -25.67 0.09
N ARG A 121 -23.03 -25.57 -1.16
CA ARG A 121 -23.35 -26.54 -2.22
C ARG A 121 -22.93 -27.96 -1.84
N LYS A 122 -21.73 -28.15 -1.29
CA LYS A 122 -21.27 -29.45 -0.78
C LYS A 122 -22.17 -30.00 0.34
N LYS A 123 -22.57 -29.15 1.28
CA LYS A 123 -23.47 -29.55 2.38
C LYS A 123 -24.88 -29.92 1.87
N LEU A 124 -25.41 -29.15 0.92
CA LEU A 124 -26.70 -29.43 0.29
C LEU A 124 -26.64 -30.75 -0.48
N PHE A 125 -25.60 -30.96 -1.29
CA PHE A 125 -25.41 -32.21 -2.01
C PHE A 125 -25.32 -33.41 -1.05
N ALA A 126 -24.56 -33.29 0.05
CA ALA A 126 -24.47 -34.34 1.05
C ALA A 126 -25.86 -34.72 1.63
N LYS A 127 -26.68 -33.73 1.99
CA LYS A 127 -28.05 -33.95 2.49
C LYS A 127 -28.97 -34.63 1.47
N ILE A 128 -28.88 -34.22 0.20
CA ILE A 128 -29.66 -34.81 -0.89
C ILE A 128 -29.21 -36.27 -1.11
N SER A 129 -27.89 -36.50 -1.15
CA SER A 129 -27.33 -37.85 -1.37
C SER A 129 -27.62 -38.82 -0.22
N SER A 130 -27.80 -38.31 1.01
CA SER A 130 -28.18 -39.11 2.18
C SER A 130 -29.70 -39.32 2.32
N GLY A 131 -30.50 -38.85 1.36
CA GLY A 131 -31.96 -38.99 1.38
C GLY A 131 -32.66 -38.20 2.50
N GLN A 132 -32.04 -37.14 3.03
CA GLN A 132 -32.59 -36.29 4.10
C GLN A 132 -33.43 -35.12 3.56
N PHE A 133 -34.09 -35.30 2.41
CA PHE A 133 -34.93 -34.28 1.77
C PHE A 133 -36.37 -34.75 1.64
#